data_AF-A0A968XV38-F1
#
_entry.id   AF-A0A968XV38-F1
#
_cell.length_a   1.000
_cell.length_b   1.000
_cell.length_c   1.000
_cell.angle_alpha   90.00
_cell.angle_beta   90.00
_cell.angle_gamma   90.00
#
_symmetry.space_group_name_H-M   'P 1'
#
loop_
_entity.id
_entity.type
_entity.pdbx_description
1 polymer ?
#
loop_
_entity_poly.entity_id
_entity_poly.type
_entity_poly.pdbx_seq_one_letter_code
_entity_poly.pdbx_strand_id
1 'polypeptide(L)'
;MIPIPRSWPASLTLILFLFMYFPIAVLGIYSFNTSRYSSMWEGFSLIWYQQLLSDQRIHAALGTSLGVAAIAVAISAVLGTPDGRSGWPTYRFPGQGFISGH
;
A
#
# COMPACT_ATOMS: atom_id res chain seq x y z
N MET A 1 35.55 6.15 -10.06
CA MET A 1 34.52 5.84 -9.04
C MET A 1 34.18 7.14 -8.32
N ILE A 2 32.94 7.62 -8.40
CA ILE A 2 32.52 8.87 -7.74
C ILE A 2 32.11 8.52 -6.30
N PRO A 3 32.75 9.09 -5.26
CA PRO A 3 32.39 8.83 -3.87
C PRO A 3 31.06 9.52 -3.54
N ILE A 4 29.99 8.74 -3.42
CA ILE A 4 28.67 9.27 -3.05
C ILE A 4 28.66 9.43 -1.53
N PRO A 5 28.41 10.65 -0.99
CA PRO A 5 28.29 10.84 0.45
C PRO A 5 27.09 10.05 0.99
N ARG A 6 27.29 9.31 2.09
CA ARG A 6 26.31 8.38 2.68
C ARG A 6 24.96 9.01 3.03
N SER A 7 24.89 10.32 3.23
CA SER A 7 23.68 11.06 3.58
C SER A 7 22.78 11.44 2.39
N TRP A 8 23.32 11.47 1.17
CA TRP A 8 22.57 11.88 -0.04
C TRP A 8 21.36 10.99 -0.33
N PRO A 9 21.46 9.65 -0.28
CA PRO A 9 20.31 8.78 -0.48
C PRO A 9 19.24 8.96 0.61
N ALA A 10 19.64 9.19 1.87
CA ALA A 10 18.71 9.32 2.98
C ALA A 10 17.82 10.57 2.86
N SER A 11 18.39 11.71 2.45
CA SER A 11 17.62 12.94 2.22
C SER A 11 16.62 12.79 1.08
N LEU A 12 17.01 12.13 -0.02
CA LEU A 12 16.11 11.86 -1.14
C LEU A 12 14.97 10.92 -0.74
N THR A 13 15.27 9.86 0.00
CA THR A 13 14.26 8.93 0.53
C THR A 13 13.26 9.67 1.43
N LEU A 14 13.74 10.54 2.33
CA LEU A 14 12.87 11.33 3.21
C LEU A 14 11.93 12.25 2.40
N ILE A 15 12.45 12.95 1.40
CA ILE A 15 11.65 13.83 0.53
C ILE A 15 10.59 13.04 -0.23
N LEU A 16 10.93 11.87 -0.76
CA LEU A 16 9.98 11.00 -1.47
C LEU A 16 8.86 10.51 -0.55
N PHE A 17 9.20 10.07 0.67
CA PHE A 17 8.19 9.68 1.66
C PHE A 17 7.29 10.85 2.03
N LEU A 18 7.85 12.02 2.30
CA LEU A 18 7.06 13.22 2.61
C LEU A 18 6.12 13.58 1.45
N PHE A 19 6.60 13.56 0.22
CA PHE A 19 5.77 13.82 -0.96
C PHE A 19 4.64 12.79 -1.13
N MET A 20 4.91 11.50 -0.89
CA MET A 20 3.90 10.44 -0.97
C MET A 20 2.84 10.54 0.14
N TYR A 21 3.26 10.88 1.36
CA TYR A 21 2.35 11.04 2.51
C TYR A 21 1.62 12.38 2.51
N PHE A 22 2.16 13.41 1.86
CA PHE A 22 1.54 14.73 1.77
C PHE A 22 0.09 14.70 1.26
N PRO A 23 -0.23 14.10 0.09
CA PRO A 23 -1.62 14.04 -0.38
C PRO A 23 -2.52 13.25 0.58
N ILE A 24 -2.01 12.18 1.19
CA ILE A 24 -2.75 11.37 2.18
C ILE A 24 -3.07 12.21 3.42
N ALA A 25 -2.11 13.01 3.89
CA ALA A 25 -2.29 13.91 5.03
C ALA A 25 -3.30 15.02 4.71
N VAL A 26 -3.23 15.60 3.52
CA VAL A 26 -4.20 16.59 3.03
C VAL A 26 -5.61 15.98 2.99
N LEU A 27 -5.77 14.79 2.40
CA LEU A 27 -7.02 14.01 2.43
C LEU A 27 -7.53 13.78 3.85
N GLY A 28 -6.64 13.42 4.78
CA GLY A 28 -6.98 13.25 6.20
C GLY A 28 -7.50 14.54 6.83
N ILE A 29 -6.81 15.66 6.64
CA ILE A 29 -7.23 16.99 7.14
C ILE A 29 -8.59 17.39 6.55
N TYR A 30 -8.78 17.20 5.24
CA TYR A 30 -10.07 17.44 4.58
C TYR A 30 -11.18 16.49 5.06
N SER A 31 -10.85 15.25 5.45
CA SER A 31 -11.81 14.27 5.98
C SER A 31 -12.41 14.68 7.32
N PHE A 32 -11.75 15.58 8.06
CA PHE A 32 -12.28 16.16 9.30
C PHE A 32 -13.09 17.44 9.09
N ASN A 33 -13.43 17.78 7.83
CA ASN A 33 -14.23 18.96 7.50
C ASN A 33 -15.74 18.60 7.43
N THR A 34 -16.57 19.39 8.12
CA THR A 34 -18.04 19.18 8.28
C THR A 34 -18.83 19.21 6.97
N SER A 35 -18.40 19.94 5.93
CA SER A 35 -19.30 20.24 4.82
C SER A 35 -19.07 19.40 3.55
N ARG A 36 -20.16 18.83 2.98
CA ARG A 36 -20.15 18.32 1.58
C ARG A 36 -19.88 19.43 0.56
N TYR A 37 -20.07 20.69 0.94
CA TYR A 37 -19.86 21.89 0.13
C TYR A 37 -18.86 22.81 0.84
N SER A 38 -17.64 22.83 0.35
CA SER A 38 -16.50 23.67 0.78
C SER A 38 -16.83 25.18 0.89
N SER A 39 -17.63 25.62 1.86
CA SER A 39 -18.00 27.04 1.99
C SER A 39 -17.96 27.59 3.42
N MET A 40 -18.02 26.77 4.47
CA MET A 40 -17.80 27.25 5.84
C MET A 40 -17.00 26.20 6.64
N TRP A 41 -15.81 26.60 7.11
CA TRP A 41 -14.98 25.80 8.00
C TRP A 41 -15.59 25.86 9.42
N GLU A 42 -16.64 25.09 9.68
CA GLU A 42 -17.39 25.16 10.94
C GLU A 42 -16.75 24.39 12.12
N GLY A 43 -15.68 23.61 11.90
CA GLY A 43 -14.96 22.91 12.97
C GLY A 43 -14.59 21.46 12.63
N PHE A 44 -14.05 20.74 13.61
CA PHE A 44 -13.69 19.31 13.51
C PHE A 44 -14.95 18.44 13.48
N SER A 45 -15.17 17.73 12.37
CA SER A 45 -16.34 16.87 12.17
C SER A 45 -15.99 15.40 12.07
N LEU A 46 -16.74 14.57 12.79
CA LEU A 46 -16.71 13.11 12.65
C LEU A 46 -18.03 12.54 12.12
N ILE A 47 -18.93 13.41 11.65
CA ILE A 47 -20.29 13.03 11.23
C ILE A 47 -20.24 11.97 10.11
N TRP A 48 -19.32 12.11 9.16
CA TRP A 48 -19.15 11.14 8.07
C TRP A 48 -18.71 9.77 8.57
N TYR A 49 -17.83 9.71 9.57
CA TYR A 49 -17.41 8.46 10.20
C TYR A 49 -18.58 7.82 10.97
N GLN A 50 -19.38 8.62 11.68
CA GLN A 50 -20.57 8.12 12.37
C GLN A 50 -21.62 7.58 11.38
N GLN A 51 -21.83 8.27 10.27
CA GLN A 51 -22.76 7.83 9.22
C GLN A 51 -22.24 6.59 8.47
N LEU A 52 -20.92 6.48 8.31
CA LEU A 52 -20.28 5.28 7.77
C LEU A 52 -20.51 4.06 8.68
N LEU A 53 -20.44 4.28 10.00
CA LEU A 53 -20.62 3.23 11.01
C LEU A 53 -22.09 2.91 11.30
N SER A 54 -23.03 3.81 11.01
CA SER A 54 -24.47 3.54 11.19
C SER A 54 -25.13 2.92 9.96
N ASP A 55 -24.52 3.03 8.78
CA ASP A 55 -25.08 2.49 7.55
C ASP A 55 -24.82 0.98 7.41
N GLN A 56 -25.88 0.20 7.63
CA GLN A 56 -25.84 -1.26 7.52
C GLN A 56 -25.47 -1.74 6.10
N ARG A 57 -25.72 -0.95 5.04
CA ARG A 57 -25.27 -1.31 3.68
C ARG A 57 -23.75 -1.26 3.57
N ILE A 58 -23.11 -0.29 4.22
CA ILE A 58 -21.64 -0.17 4.19
C ILE A 58 -21.03 -1.36 4.93
N HIS A 59 -21.54 -1.74 6.10
CA HIS A 59 -21.09 -2.94 6.80
C HIS A 59 -21.27 -4.22 5.99
N ALA A 60 -22.42 -4.39 5.33
CA ALA A 60 -22.66 -5.54 4.46
C ALA A 60 -21.70 -5.58 3.25
N ALA A 61 -21.44 -4.43 2.64
CA ALA A 61 -20.49 -4.30 1.53
C ALA A 61 -19.05 -4.60 1.99
N LEU A 62 -18.65 -4.08 3.15
CA LEU A 62 -17.35 -4.35 3.77
C LEU A 62 -17.18 -5.86 4.03
N GLY A 63 -18.15 -6.50 4.67
CA GLY A 63 -18.11 -7.94 4.92
C GLY A 63 -17.99 -8.77 3.64
N THR A 64 -18.75 -8.39 2.60
CA THR A 64 -18.67 -9.03 1.29
C THR A 64 -17.28 -8.85 0.67
N SER A 65 -16.73 -7.63 0.67
CA SER A 65 -15.40 -7.34 0.12
C SER A 65 -14.28 -8.08 0.87
N LEU A 66 -14.38 -8.17 2.20
CA LEU A 66 -13.41 -8.89 3.02
C LEU A 66 -13.48 -10.39 2.76
N GLY A 67 -14.68 -10.95 2.64
CA GLY A 67 -14.86 -12.36 2.29
C GLY A 67 -14.28 -12.69 0.91
N VAL A 68 -14.61 -11.88 -0.10
CA VAL A 68 -14.06 -12.05 -1.46
C VAL A 68 -12.54 -11.88 -1.47
N ALA A 69 -12.01 -10.86 -0.80
CA ALA A 69 -10.57 -10.63 -0.70
C ALA A 69 -9.85 -11.78 0.02
N ALA A 70 -10.40 -12.31 1.11
CA ALA A 70 -9.82 -13.43 1.83
C ALA A 70 -9.77 -14.70 0.97
N ILE A 71 -10.84 -15.01 0.24
CA ILE A 71 -10.88 -16.15 -0.68
C ILE A 71 -9.88 -15.94 -1.83
N ALA A 72 -9.84 -14.74 -2.41
CA ALA A 72 -8.90 -14.41 -3.47
C ALA A 72 -7.44 -14.52 -3.02
N VAL A 73 -7.13 -14.01 -1.82
CA VAL A 73 -5.79 -14.13 -1.20
C VAL A 73 -5.46 -15.58 -0.91
N ALA A 74 -6.38 -16.39 -0.38
CA ALA A 74 -6.15 -17.80 -0.13
C ALA A 74 -5.84 -18.56 -1.43
N ILE A 75 -6.63 -18.35 -2.48
CA ILE A 75 -6.40 -18.96 -3.80
C ILE A 75 -5.08 -18.46 -4.40
N SER A 76 -4.81 -17.15 -4.36
CA SER A 76 -3.55 -16.57 -4.85
C SER A 76 -2.34 -17.07 -4.05
N ALA A 77 -2.48 -17.31 -2.76
CA ALA A 77 -1.42 -17.85 -1.93
C ALA A 77 -1.18 -19.32 -2.27
N VAL A 78 -2.23 -20.12 -2.47
CA VAL A 78 -2.08 -21.54 -2.87
C VAL A 78 -1.49 -21.66 -4.29
N LEU A 79 -1.95 -20.85 -5.23
CA LEU A 79 -1.47 -20.88 -6.62
C LEU A 79 -0.12 -20.18 -6.80
N GLY A 80 0.13 -19.12 -6.03
CA GLY A 80 1.29 -18.23 -6.16
C GLY A 80 2.40 -18.51 -5.15
N THR A 81 2.19 -19.38 -4.17
CA THR A 81 3.31 -19.93 -3.37
C THR A 81 4.00 -20.96 -4.25
N PRO A 82 5.23 -20.70 -4.75
CA PRO A 82 6.09 -21.78 -5.16
C PRO A 82 6.39 -22.56 -3.89
N ASP A 83 5.54 -23.53 -3.60
CA ASP A 83 5.72 -24.45 -2.50
C ASP A 83 7.13 -25.01 -2.72
N GLY A 84 8.07 -24.79 -1.81
CA GLY A 84 9.46 -25.28 -1.96
C GLY A 84 9.56 -26.80 -2.09
N ARG A 85 8.41 -27.49 -2.07
CA ARG A 85 8.16 -28.90 -2.32
C ARG A 85 7.71 -29.21 -3.76
N SER A 86 7.03 -28.29 -4.44
CA SER A 86 6.79 -28.36 -5.89
C SER A 86 8.05 -27.84 -6.56
N GLY A 87 8.97 -28.73 -6.91
CA GLY A 87 10.27 -28.39 -7.49
C GLY A 87 10.15 -27.46 -8.70
N TRP A 88 10.17 -26.15 -8.46
CA TRP A 88 10.56 -25.17 -9.45
C TRP A 88 12.08 -25.29 -9.52
N PRO A 89 12.67 -25.78 -10.62
CA PRO A 89 14.10 -25.64 -10.77
C PRO A 89 14.36 -24.15 -10.72
N THR A 90 15.10 -23.68 -9.72
CA THR A 90 15.84 -22.43 -9.83
C THR A 90 16.51 -22.48 -11.19
N TYR A 91 15.99 -21.71 -12.15
CA TYR A 91 16.57 -21.61 -13.47
C TYR A 91 17.93 -20.96 -13.27
N ARG A 92 18.94 -21.80 -13.06
CA ARG A 92 20.34 -21.39 -13.12
C ARG A 92 20.56 -21.04 -14.59
N PHE A 93 20.59 -19.74 -14.89
CA PHE A 93 20.89 -19.26 -16.22
C PHE A 93 22.21 -19.90 -16.73
N PRO A 94 22.20 -20.60 -17.89
CA PRO A 94 23.40 -21.20 -18.44
C PRO A 94 24.28 -20.07 -19.01
N GLY A 95 25.34 -19.71 -18.28
CA GLY A 95 26.21 -18.59 -18.65
C GLY A 95 27.03 -17.98 -17.50
N GLN A 96 26.73 -18.36 -16.25
CA GLN A 96 27.47 -17.86 -15.07
C GLN A 96 28.96 -18.23 -15.05
N GLY A 97 29.40 -19.21 -15.84
CA GLY A 97 30.81 -19.61 -15.93
C GLY A 97 31.72 -18.61 -16.66
N PHE A 98 31.17 -17.68 -17.46
CA PHE A 98 32.00 -16.75 -18.23
C PHE A 98 32.38 -15.48 -17.43
N ILE A 99 31.66 -15.19 -16.34
CA ILE A 99 31.80 -13.94 -15.57
C ILE A 99 32.54 -14.14 -14.24
N SER A 100 32.83 -15.38 -13.86
CA SER A 100 33.55 -15.72 -12.61
C SER A 100 34.97 -16.27 -12.83
N GLY A 101 35.51 -16.10 -14.04
CA GLY A 101 36.89 -16.48 -14.37
C GLY A 101 37.91 -15.56 -13.70
N HIS A 102 38.49 -16.05 -12.60
CA HIS A 102 39.94 -15.93 -12.37
C HIS A 102 40.68 -16.82 -13.38
#